data_AF-A0A075AXU9-F1
#
_entry.id   AF-A0A075AXU9-F1
#
_cell.length_a   1.000
_cell.length_b   1.000
_cell.length_c   1.000
_cell.angle_alpha   90.00
_cell.angle_beta   90.00
_cell.angle_gamma   90.00
#
_symmetry.space_group_name_H-M   'P 1'
#
loop_
_entity.id
_entity.type
_entity.pdbx_description
1 polymer ?
#
loop_
_entity_poly.entity_id
_entity_poly.type
_entity_poly.pdbx_seq_one_letter_code
_entity_poly.pdbx_strand_id
1 'polypeptide(L)' 'VCSDSIARGVDLDDINCVINYDCPSNFKTYVHRSGRTARAGKHGKSISIIASHEVMHFRIFY' A
#
# COMPACT_ATOMS: atom_id res chain seq x y z
N VAL A 1 9.02 -8.69 4.42
CA VAL A 1 8.76 -8.44 2.98
C VAL A 1 7.61 -9.34 2.56
N CYS A 2 6.53 -8.79 2.00
CA CYS A 2 5.46 -9.60 1.40
C CYS A 2 5.26 -9.09 -0.02
N SER A 3 5.70 -9.85 -1.02
CA SER A 3 5.30 -9.62 -2.41
C SER A 3 3.82 -10.01 -2.54
N ASP A 4 3.09 -9.47 -3.53
CA ASP A 4 1.66 -9.77 -3.75
C ASP A 4 1.36 -11.29 -3.83
N SER A 5 2.38 -12.12 -4.11
CA SER A 5 2.35 -13.58 -4.09
C SER A 5 2.17 -14.21 -2.70
N ILE A 6 2.66 -13.58 -1.62
CA ILE A 6 2.52 -14.07 -0.24
C ILE A 6 1.21 -13.58 0.40
N ALA A 7 0.67 -12.45 -0.07
CA ALA A 7 -0.56 -11.87 0.47
C ALA A 7 -1.85 -12.60 0.03
N ARG A 8 -1.77 -13.51 -0.95
CA ARG A 8 -2.90 -14.35 -1.38
C ARG A 8 -2.84 -15.70 -0.65
N GLY A 9 -3.69 -15.87 0.36
CA GLY A 9 -3.83 -17.11 1.11
C GLY A 9 -3.35 -17.04 2.56
N VAL A 10 -2.63 -15.98 2.94
CA VAL A 10 -2.30 -15.68 4.34
C VAL A 10 -3.23 -14.59 4.82
N ASP A 11 -4.15 -14.93 5.72
CA ASP A 11 -5.02 -13.97 6.39
C ASP A 11 -4.23 -13.26 7.49
N LEU A 12 -3.51 -12.20 7.09
CA LEU A 12 -2.81 -11.32 8.02
C LEU A 12 -3.80 -10.26 8.49
N ASP A 13 -4.55 -10.61 9.53
CA ASP A 13 -5.35 -9.64 10.28
C ASP A 13 -4.44 -8.63 10.99
N ASP A 14 -4.98 -7.44 11.24
CA ASP A 14 -4.34 -6.39 12.05
C ASP A 14 -2.94 -5.91 11.57
N ILE A 15 -2.75 -5.72 10.27
CA ILE A 15 -1.52 -5.08 9.77
C ILE A 15 -1.45 -3.63 10.27
N ASN A 16 -0.48 -3.29 11.12
CA ASN A 16 -0.27 -1.93 11.63
C ASN A 16 0.37 -0.98 10.58
N CYS A 17 1.13 -1.52 9.63
CA CYS A 17 1.83 -0.72 8.63
C CYS A 17 1.98 -1.45 7.28
N VAL A 18 1.73 -0.72 6.20
CA VAL A 18 1.96 -1.11 4.82
C VAL A 18 3.07 -0.24 4.24
N ILE A 19 4.03 -0.85 3.55
CA ILE A 19 5.08 -0.15 2.81
C ILE A 19 4.99 -0.57 1.34
N ASN A 20 4.63 0.37 0.46
CA ASN A 20 4.73 0.20 -0.99
C ASN A 20 6.18 0.48 -1.39
N TYR A 21 6.94 -0.58 -1.61
CA TYR A 21 8.35 -0.48 -2.00
C TYR A 21 8.52 0.11 -3.40
N ASP A 22 7.69 -0.33 -4.33
CA ASP A 22 7.57 0.26 -5.66
C ASP A 22 6.31 1.12 -5.73
N CYS A 23 6.37 2.20 -6.53
CA CYS A 23 5.22 3.04 -6.79
C CYS A 23 4.05 2.17 -7.33
N PRO A 24 2.84 2.27 -6.76
CA PRO A 24 1.68 1.58 -7.29
C PRO A 24 1.45 1.98 -8.76
N SER A 25 1.03 1.03 -9.59
CA SER A 25 0.80 1.27 -11.03
C SER A 25 -0.51 1.98 -11.34
N ASN A 26 -1.49 1.93 -10.43
CA ASN A 26 -2.74 2.70 -10.52
C ASN A 26 -3.35 2.94 -9.12
N PHE A 27 -4.25 3.92 -9.02
CA PHE A 27 -4.95 4.29 -7.78
C PHE A 27 -5.63 3.09 -7.08
N LYS A 28 -6.29 2.23 -7.85
CA LYS A 28 -7.00 1.06 -7.31
C LYS A 28 -6.04 0.09 -6.62
N THR A 29 -4.86 -0.14 -7.20
CA THR A 29 -3.78 -0.94 -6.58
C THR A 29 -3.31 -0.30 -5.27
N TYR A 30 -3.10 1.02 -5.25
CA TYR A 30 -2.70 1.73 -4.03
C TYR A 30 -3.72 1.57 -2.90
N VAL A 31 -5.01 1.76 -3.20
CA VAL A 31 -6.09 1.60 -2.21
C VAL A 31 -6.19 0.16 -1.72
N HIS A 32 -6.08 -0.83 -2.61
CA HIS A 32 -6.13 -2.24 -2.22
C HIS A 32 -4.96 -2.67 -1.32
N ARG A 33 -3.76 -2.16 -1.58
CA ARG A 33 -2.57 -2.42 -0.75
C ARG A 33 -2.67 -1.69 0.58
N SER A 34 -2.97 -0.39 0.56
CA SER A 34 -3.08 0.44 1.77
C SER A 34 -4.25 0.02 2.65
N GLY A 35 -5.37 -0.47 2.08
CA GLY A 35 -6.54 -0.99 2.81
C GLY A 35 -6.31 -2.30 3.59
N ARG A 36 -5.06 -2.79 3.62
CA ARG A 36 -4.64 -3.86 4.51
C ARG A 36 -4.38 -3.38 5.94
N THR A 37 -4.11 -2.08 6.13
CA THR A 37 -4.01 -1.46 7.46
C THR A 37 -5.27 -0.68 7.84
N ALA A 38 -5.32 -0.13 9.06
CA ALA A 38 -6.38 0.74 9.56
C ALA A 38 -7.81 0.16 9.47
N ARG A 39 -7.96 -1.16 9.66
CA ARG A 39 -9.26 -1.84 9.65
C ARG A 39 -9.99 -1.69 10.99
N ALA A 40 -11.31 -1.81 10.97
CA ALA A 40 -12.17 -1.79 12.16
C ALA A 40 -11.96 -0.57 13.08
N GLY A 41 -11.73 0.62 12.49
CA GLY A 41 -11.53 1.86 13.24
C GLY A 41 -10.15 1.99 13.90
N LYS A 42 -9.24 1.03 13.70
CA LYS A 42 -7.86 1.12 14.20
C LYS A 42 -7.04 2.09 13.34
N HIS A 43 -6.00 2.66 13.94
CA HIS A 43 -5.01 3.43 13.20
C HIS A 43 -4.06 2.51 12.43
N GLY A 44 -3.61 2.97 11.28
CA GLY A 44 -2.66 2.26 10.43
C GLY A 44 -1.80 3.24 9.65
N LYS A 45 -0.61 2.79 9.23
CA LYS A 45 0.33 3.60 8.44
C LYS A 45 0.51 3.01 7.05
N SER A 46 0.36 3.82 6.01
CA SER A 46 0.76 3.45 4.65
C SER A 46 1.88 4.38 4.19
N ILE A 47 3.00 3.81 3.78
CA ILE A 47 4.18 4.54 3.33
C ILE A 47 4.49 4.06 1.91
N SER A 48 4.64 4.98 0.96
CA SER A 48 5.07 4.66 -0.40
C SER A 48 6.45 5.23 -0.66
N ILE A 49 7.35 4.40 -1.15
CA ILE A 49 8.65 4.83 -1.66
C ILE A 49 8.43 5.19 -3.14
N ILE A 50 8.71 6.43 -3.49
CA ILE A 50 8.42 6.99 -4.82
C ILE A 50 9.72 7.55 -5.39
N ALA A 51 10.11 7.13 -6.59
CA ALA A 51 11.27 7.71 -7.25
C ALA A 51 10.97 9.15 -7.69
N SER A 52 11.99 10.00 -7.77
CA SER A 52 11.81 11.43 -8.06
C SER A 52 11.01 11.71 -9.33
N HIS A 53 11.15 10.86 -10.36
CA HIS A 53 10.44 10.99 -11.63
C HIS A 53 8.95 10.57 -11.56
N GLU A 54 8.56 9.80 -10.55
CA GLU A 54 7.18 9.32 -10.35
C GLU A 54 6.36 10.26 -9.47
N VAL A 55 7.01 11.17 -8.72
CA VAL A 55 6.36 12.07 -7.75
C VAL A 55 5.24 12.90 -8.39
N MET A 56 5.48 13.44 -9.59
CA MET A 56 4.46 14.27 -10.26
C MET A 56 3.22 13.45 -10.61
N HIS A 57 3.41 12.24 -11.15
CA HIS A 57 2.31 11.34 -11.45
C HIS A 57 1.57 10.93 -10.18
N PHE A 58 2.31 10.56 -9.12
CA PHE A 58 1.73 10.15 -7.85
C PHE A 58 0.84 11.25 -7.25
N ARG A 59 1.32 12.49 -7.21
CA ARG A 59 0.57 13.62 -6.63
C ARG A 59 -0.70 14.01 -7.37
N ILE A 60 -0.81 13.69 -8.65
CA ILE A 60 -1.96 14.06 -9.48
C ILE A 60 -3.05 12.98 -9.42
N PHE A 61 -2.65 11.72 -9.34
CA PHE A 61 -3.56 10.58 -9.55
C PHE A 61 -3.87 9.76 -8.29
N TYR A 62 -3.17 9.99 -7.16
CA TYR A 62 -3.31 9.23 -5.91
C TYR A 62 -3.61 10.13 -4.72
#